data_AF-A0A6A4C6U0-F1
#
_entry.id   AF-A0A6A4C6U0-F1
#
_cell.length_a   1.000
_cell.length_b   1.000
_cell.length_c   1.000
_cell.angle_alpha   90.00
_cell.angle_beta   90.00
_cell.angle_gamma   90.00
#
_symmetry.space_group_name_H-M   'P 1'
#
loop_
_entity.id
_entity.type
_entity.pdbx_description
1 polymer ?
#
loop_
_entity_poly.entity_id
_entity_poly.type
_entity_poly.pdbx_seq_one_letter_code
_entity_poly.pdbx_strand_id
1 'polypeptide(L)'
;MYAWYFPKDMPYSVFGLKGRRHNWVSAVVWLDNPAFEKPKILAVSTTIGNGEYHIEKDAPPACGRWSCPPPFADFINGKIGELQDLVMWEQLTEAARGALSETEFGEKVKAPFIDANLNTNLEASRPFL
;
A
#
# COMPACT_ATOMS: atom_id res chain seq x y z
N MET A 1 -1.59 7.31 3.32
CA MET A 1 -1.08 6.27 2.40
C MET A 1 0.29 5.86 2.90
N TYR A 2 0.57 4.57 2.95
CA TYR A 2 1.87 3.98 3.23
C TYR A 2 2.43 3.39 1.95
N ALA A 3 3.74 3.44 1.77
CA ALA A 3 4.40 2.92 0.59
C ALA A 3 5.76 2.30 0.92
N TRP A 4 6.11 1.26 0.17
CA TRP A 4 7.37 0.53 0.32
C TRP A 4 8.06 0.42 -1.02
N TYR A 5 9.37 0.64 -0.99
CA TYR A 5 10.24 0.49 -2.13
C TYR A 5 11.01 -0.82 -2.06
N PHE A 6 11.04 -1.53 -3.19
CA PHE A 6 11.87 -2.72 -3.36
C PHE A 6 12.83 -2.52 -4.53
N PRO A 7 14.11 -2.88 -4.40
CA PRO A 7 15.09 -2.72 -5.49
C PRO A 7 14.78 -3.54 -6.76
N LYS A 8 14.02 -4.63 -6.61
CA LYS A 8 13.62 -5.54 -7.69
C LYS A 8 12.29 -6.21 -7.39
N ASP A 9 11.56 -6.54 -8.44
CA ASP A 9 10.40 -7.41 -8.41
C ASP A 9 10.60 -8.56 -9.41
N MET A 10 10.48 -9.79 -8.92
CA MET A 10 10.74 -11.00 -9.68
C MET A 10 9.58 -11.97 -9.48
N PRO A 11 8.70 -12.15 -10.48
CA PRO A 11 7.65 -13.16 -10.40
C PRO A 11 8.28 -14.56 -10.47
N TYR A 12 8.37 -15.24 -9.33
CA TYR A 12 9.03 -16.55 -9.22
C TYR A 12 8.22 -17.70 -9.86
N SER A 13 6.91 -17.50 -10.06
CA SER A 13 5.96 -18.56 -10.41
C SER A 13 5.52 -18.61 -11.87
N VAL A 14 6.01 -17.72 -12.74
CA VAL A 14 5.59 -17.67 -14.15
C VAL A 14 6.80 -17.75 -15.07
N PHE A 15 7.02 -18.93 -15.65
CA PHE A 15 8.05 -19.16 -16.68
C PHE A 15 7.90 -18.14 -17.82
N GLY A 16 8.97 -17.38 -18.08
CA GLY A 16 9.05 -16.41 -19.19
C GLY A 16 8.77 -14.95 -18.83
N LEU A 17 8.32 -14.64 -17.61
CA LEU A 17 8.25 -13.24 -17.16
C LEU A 17 9.64 -12.74 -16.75
N LYS A 18 10.15 -11.75 -17.49
CA LYS A 18 11.32 -10.99 -17.05
C LYS A 18 10.92 -10.16 -15.83
N GLY A 19 11.66 -10.30 -14.73
CA GLY A 19 11.48 -9.40 -13.60
C GLY A 19 11.94 -7.98 -13.91
N ARG A 20 11.67 -7.09 -12.96
CA ARG A 20 11.80 -5.65 -13.11
C ARG A 20 12.76 -5.10 -12.07
N ARG A 21 13.54 -4.11 -12.47
CA ARG A 21 14.29 -3.26 -11.56
C ARG A 21 13.31 -2.24 -10.98
N HIS A 22 13.37 -2.02 -9.68
CA HIS A 22 12.46 -1.19 -8.89
C HIS A 22 11.05 -1.77 -8.78
N ASN A 23 10.46 -1.57 -7.61
CA ASN A 23 9.03 -1.76 -7.38
C ASN A 23 8.59 -0.83 -6.24
N TRP A 24 7.38 -0.31 -6.39
CA TRP A 24 6.69 0.43 -5.35
C TRP A 24 5.36 -0.26 -5.09
N VAL A 25 5.07 -0.51 -3.82
CA VAL A 25 3.76 -0.98 -3.37
C VAL A 25 3.21 -0.01 -2.35
N SER A 26 1.89 0.09 -2.25
CA SER A 26 1.23 0.98 -1.30
C SER A 26 0.02 0.36 -0.64
N ALA A 27 -0.29 0.90 0.54
CA ALA A 27 -1.51 0.64 1.27
C ALA A 27 -2.16 1.98 1.67
N VAL A 28 -3.48 2.09 1.51
CA VAL A 28 -4.26 3.24 1.95
C VAL A 28 -5.18 2.80 3.07
N VAL A 29 -4.99 3.37 4.26
CA VAL A 29 -5.86 3.15 5.41
C VAL A 29 -6.86 4.29 5.47
N TRP A 30 -8.15 3.96 5.34
CA TRP A 30 -9.25 4.90 5.39
C TRP A 30 -9.81 4.95 6.80
N LEU A 31 -9.79 6.14 7.40
CA LEU A 31 -10.28 6.39 8.75
C LEU A 31 -11.61 7.15 8.69
N ASP A 32 -12.39 7.06 9.75
CA ASP A 32 -13.58 7.90 9.93
C ASP A 32 -13.20 9.37 10.18
N ASN A 33 -12.40 9.63 11.21
CA ASN A 33 -11.92 10.94 11.57
C ASN A 33 -10.61 10.84 12.38
N PRO A 34 -9.48 11.32 11.84
CA PRO A 34 -8.19 11.27 12.53
C PRO A 34 -8.13 12.17 13.77
N ALA A 35 -9.09 13.07 13.99
CA ALA A 35 -9.13 13.94 15.17
C ALA A 35 -9.66 13.24 16.43
N PHE A 36 -10.23 12.04 16.32
CA PHE A 36 -10.64 11.26 17.48
C PHE A 36 -9.45 10.65 18.20
N GLU A 37 -9.56 10.44 19.52
CA GLU A 37 -8.52 9.78 20.32
C GLU A 37 -8.27 8.33 19.83
N LYS A 38 -9.32 7.68 19.35
CA LYS A 38 -9.28 6.33 18.76
C LYS A 38 -10.05 6.33 17.44
N PRO A 39 -9.43 6.78 16.34
CA PRO A 39 -10.04 6.72 15.02
C PRO A 39 -10.38 5.28 14.63
N LYS A 40 -11.51 5.10 13.95
CA LYS A 40 -11.93 3.80 13.44
C LYS A 40 -11.43 3.62 12.01
N ILE A 41 -10.82 2.47 11.74
CA ILE A 41 -10.51 2.05 10.36
C ILE A 41 -11.81 1.62 9.67
N LEU A 42 -12.13 2.26 8.55
CA LEU A 42 -13.30 1.96 7.73
C LEU A 42 -12.98 1.00 6.58
N ALA A 43 -11.77 1.08 6.04
CA ALA A 43 -11.29 0.21 4.98
C ALA A 43 -9.76 0.27 4.87
N VAL A 44 -9.18 -0.77 4.27
CA VAL A 44 -7.77 -0.81 3.87
C VAL A 44 -7.71 -1.20 2.39
N SER A 45 -7.00 -0.42 1.60
CA SER A 45 -6.82 -0.65 0.17
C SER A 45 -5.36 -0.93 -0.13
N THR A 46 -5.03 -2.09 -0.70
CA THR A 46 -3.65 -2.53 -0.96
C THR A 46 -3.38 -2.69 -2.46
N THR A 47 -2.22 -2.26 -2.93
CA THR A 47 -1.83 -2.47 -4.33
C THR A 47 -1.55 -3.94 -4.60
N ILE A 48 -2.12 -4.46 -5.68
CA ILE A 48 -1.81 -5.79 -6.22
C ILE A 48 -0.88 -5.70 -7.44
N GLY A 49 -0.37 -6.83 -7.93
CA GLY A 49 0.76 -6.88 -8.88
C GLY A 49 0.56 -6.20 -10.25
N ASN A 50 -0.66 -5.77 -10.60
CA ASN A 50 -0.97 -4.99 -11.80
C ASN A 50 -1.10 -3.48 -11.55
N GLY A 51 -0.96 -3.02 -10.30
CA GLY A 51 -1.11 -1.62 -9.89
C GLY A 51 -2.53 -1.23 -9.48
N GLU A 52 -3.51 -2.14 -9.57
CA GLU A 52 -4.86 -1.93 -9.04
C GLU A 52 -4.88 -2.07 -7.51
N TYR A 53 -5.96 -1.58 -6.89
CA TYR A 53 -6.17 -1.71 -5.45
C TYR A 53 -7.19 -2.81 -5.13
N HIS A 54 -6.79 -3.73 -4.27
CA HIS A 54 -7.72 -4.59 -3.56
C HIS A 54 -8.26 -3.84 -2.34
N ILE A 55 -9.58 -3.75 -2.19
CA ILE A 55 -10.22 -2.97 -1.12
C ILE A 55 -10.91 -3.92 -0.14
N GLU A 56 -10.42 -3.93 1.09
CA GLU A 56 -11.06 -4.61 2.21
C GLU A 56 -11.79 -3.57 3.07
N LYS A 57 -13.08 -3.77 3.33
CA LYS A 57 -13.90 -2.88 4.16
C LYS A 57 -14.02 -3.45 5.57
N ASP A 58 -14.22 -2.57 6.55
CA ASP A 58 -14.53 -2.98 7.92
C ASP A 58 -15.86 -3.75 7.93
N ALA A 59 -15.74 -5.07 8.01
CA ALA A 59 -16.83 -6.02 8.06
C ALA A 59 -16.52 -7.04 9.16
N PRO A 60 -17.54 -7.70 9.73
CA PRO A 60 -17.31 -8.78 10.68
C PRO A 60 -16.32 -9.79 10.11
N PRO A 61 -15.26 -10.16 10.85
CA PRO A 61 -14.24 -11.05 10.32
C PRO A 61 -14.85 -12.40 9.92
N ALA A 62 -14.38 -12.96 8.82
CA ALA A 62 -14.76 -14.30 8.40
C ALA A 62 -14.22 -15.31 9.43
N CYS A 63 -15.07 -15.69 10.39
CA CYS A 63 -14.75 -16.70 11.37
C CYS A 63 -14.71 -18.08 10.72
N GLY A 64 -13.54 -18.73 10.79
CA GLY A 64 -13.41 -20.14 10.51
C GLY A 64 -13.93 -20.99 11.67
N ARG A 65 -14.00 -22.31 11.47
CA ARG A 65 -14.44 -23.28 12.50
C ARG A 65 -13.67 -23.18 13.83
N TRP A 66 -12.44 -22.70 13.80
CA TRP A 66 -11.52 -22.70 14.93
C TRP A 66 -10.94 -21.33 15.30
N SER A 67 -11.19 -20.28 14.52
CA SER A 67 -10.60 -18.95 14.74
C SER A 67 -11.39 -17.85 14.07
N CYS A 68 -11.45 -16.68 14.73
CA CYS A 68 -11.88 -15.42 14.13
C CYS A 68 -10.67 -14.49 14.08
N PRO A 69 -10.00 -14.35 12.92
CA PRO A 69 -8.90 -13.39 12.80
C PRO A 69 -9.43 -11.97 13.03
N PRO A 70 -8.59 -11.03 13.48
CA PRO A 70 -9.01 -9.63 13.56
C PRO A 70 -9.32 -9.09 12.14
N PRO A 71 -10.16 -8.05 12.03
CA PRO A 71 -10.42 -7.41 10.74
C PRO A 71 -9.12 -6.90 10.12
N PHE A 72 -8.99 -6.98 8.78
CA PHE A 72 -7.81 -6.60 8.00
C PHE A 72 -6.55 -7.44 8.25
N ALA A 73 -6.68 -8.62 8.85
CA ALA A 73 -5.55 -9.52 9.05
C ALA A 73 -5.25 -10.28 7.75
N ASP A 74 -4.16 -9.90 7.09
CA ASP A 74 -3.56 -10.69 6.01
C ASP A 74 -2.31 -11.41 6.51
N PHE A 75 -2.14 -12.67 6.10
CA PHE A 75 -1.08 -13.55 6.59
C PHE A 75 -0.27 -14.11 5.43
N ILE A 76 0.97 -13.64 5.28
CA ILE A 76 1.91 -14.29 4.37
C ILE A 76 2.54 -15.47 5.12
N ASN A 77 2.24 -16.69 4.67
CA ASN A 77 2.72 -17.93 5.29
C ASN A 77 2.38 -18.07 6.79
N GLY A 78 1.25 -17.52 7.22
CA GLY A 78 0.79 -17.62 8.62
C GLY A 78 1.58 -16.79 9.62
N LYS A 79 2.36 -15.80 9.16
CA LYS A 79 3.16 -14.91 10.03
C LYS A 79 2.63 -13.49 10.00
N ILE A 80 2.68 -12.84 11.16
CA ILE A 80 2.53 -11.39 11.28
C ILE A 80 3.78 -10.74 10.68
N GLY A 81 3.59 -9.68 9.89
CA GLY A 81 4.67 -8.91 9.31
C GLY A 81 5.49 -8.12 10.35
N GLU A 82 6.47 -7.38 9.86
CA GLU A 82 7.30 -6.49 10.67
C GLU A 82 6.94 -5.02 10.40
N LEU A 83 7.25 -4.13 11.34
CA LEU A 83 7.17 -2.68 11.16
C LEU A 83 8.51 -2.13 10.65
N GLN A 84 8.46 -1.01 9.93
CA GLN A 84 9.64 -0.29 9.45
C GLN A 84 9.62 1.14 10.00
N ASP A 85 10.79 1.76 10.06
CA ASP A 85 10.91 3.18 10.43
C ASP A 85 10.15 4.04 9.41
N LEU A 86 9.19 4.80 9.92
CA LEU A 86 8.31 5.63 9.10
C LEU A 86 8.94 7.01 8.88
N VAL A 87 8.96 7.45 7.63
CA VAL A 87 9.19 8.85 7.24
C VAL A 87 8.00 9.34 6.44
N MET A 88 7.40 10.45 6.87
CA MET A 88 6.27 11.06 6.17
C MET A 88 6.75 11.94 5.02
N TRP A 89 5.92 12.11 3.99
CA TRP A 89 6.25 12.96 2.83
C TRP A 89 6.65 14.38 3.25
N GLU A 90 5.93 14.94 4.22
CA GLU A 90 6.13 16.28 4.76
C GLU A 90 7.41 16.40 5.62
N GLN A 91 7.97 15.28 6.07
CA GLN A 91 9.22 15.24 6.83
C GLN A 91 10.46 15.12 5.93
N LEU A 92 10.28 14.82 4.64
CA LEU A 92 11.38 14.71 3.70
C LEU A 92 11.95 16.09 3.35
N THR A 93 13.26 16.11 3.12
CA THR A 93 13.93 17.29 2.57
C THR A 93 13.37 17.61 1.18
N GLU A 94 13.46 18.89 0.77
CA GLU A 94 13.08 19.30 -0.59
C GLU A 94 13.84 18.50 -1.66
N ALA A 95 15.13 18.26 -1.45
CA ALA A 95 15.94 17.43 -2.35
C ALA A 95 15.42 16.00 -2.49
N ALA A 96 14.99 15.37 -1.38
CA ALA A 96 14.41 14.03 -1.42
C ALA A 96 13.04 14.00 -2.11
N ARG A 97 12.19 15.01 -1.86
CA ARG A 97 10.90 15.14 -2.56
C ARG A 97 11.08 15.37 -4.05
N GLY A 98 12.02 16.24 -4.44
CA GLY A 98 12.39 16.48 -5.83
C GLY A 98 12.88 15.20 -6.51
N ALA A 99 13.84 14.50 -5.90
CA ALA A 99 14.36 13.25 -6.43
C ALA A 99 13.25 12.19 -6.61
N LEU A 100 12.35 12.01 -5.65
CA LEU A 100 11.24 11.04 -5.76
C LEU A 100 10.22 11.42 -6.84
N SER A 101 10.08 12.72 -7.13
CA SER A 101 9.13 13.23 -8.12
C SER A 101 9.68 13.16 -9.55
N GLU A 102 11.00 13.30 -9.72
CA GLU A 102 11.68 13.37 -11.02
C GLU A 102 12.30 12.02 -11.44
N THR A 103 12.56 11.11 -10.50
CA THR A 103 13.24 9.84 -10.81
C THR A 103 12.34 8.90 -11.59
N GLU A 104 12.85 8.42 -12.72
CA GLU A 104 12.25 7.34 -13.50
C GLU A 104 12.57 5.98 -12.85
N PHE A 105 11.59 5.41 -12.14
CA PHE A 105 11.67 4.05 -11.59
C PHE A 105 11.22 2.96 -12.59
N GLY A 106 11.00 3.34 -13.87
CA GLY A 106 10.52 2.48 -14.95
C GLY A 106 9.04 2.71 -15.28
N GLU A 107 8.62 2.40 -16.53
CA GLU A 107 7.31 2.81 -17.08
C GLU A 107 6.09 2.46 -16.24
N LYS A 108 6.14 1.35 -15.48
CA LYS A 108 5.01 0.83 -14.70
C LYS A 108 5.15 1.03 -13.19
N VAL A 109 6.23 1.67 -12.75
CA VAL A 109 6.57 1.81 -11.33
C VAL A 109 6.75 3.29 -11.05
N LYS A 110 5.73 3.90 -10.46
CA LYS A 110 5.76 5.30 -10.04
C LYS A 110 5.62 5.37 -8.53
N ALA A 111 6.36 6.27 -7.89
CA ALA A 111 6.21 6.50 -6.45
C ALA A 111 4.76 6.95 -6.16
N PRO A 112 4.00 6.24 -5.32
CA PRO A 112 2.54 6.38 -5.30
C PRO A 112 2.05 7.60 -4.50
N PHE A 113 2.89 8.15 -3.63
CA PHE A 113 2.55 9.22 -2.69
C PHE A 113 3.06 10.60 -3.10
N ILE A 114 3.74 10.72 -4.24
CA ILE A 114 4.19 12.03 -4.75
C ILE A 114 2.98 12.85 -5.18
N ASP A 115 3.12 14.18 -5.18
CA ASP A 115 2.04 15.13 -5.47
C ASP A 115 1.33 14.82 -6.81
N ALA A 116 2.08 14.39 -7.83
CA ALA A 116 1.56 14.06 -9.15
C ALA A 116 0.66 12.80 -9.19
N ASN A 117 0.83 11.87 -8.24
CA ASN A 117 0.15 10.58 -8.24
C ASN A 117 -0.83 10.39 -7.07
N LEU A 118 -0.63 11.12 -5.97
CA LEU A 118 -1.33 10.89 -4.70
C LEU A 118 -2.86 10.89 -4.89
N ASN A 119 -3.41 11.96 -5.47
CA ASN A 119 -4.86 12.09 -5.64
C ASN A 119 -5.44 11.00 -6.54
N THR A 120 -4.79 10.69 -7.67
CA THR A 120 -5.23 9.61 -8.57
C THR A 120 -5.24 8.26 -7.85
N ASN A 121 -4.24 7.98 -7.03
CA ASN A 121 -4.17 6.75 -6.25
C ASN A 121 -5.19 6.72 -5.11
N LEU A 122 -5.49 7.86 -4.47
CA LEU A 122 -6.56 7.95 -3.48
C LEU A 122 -7.94 7.69 -4.10
N GLU A 123 -8.22 8.25 -5.28
CA GLU A 123 -9.46 7.95 -6.00
C GLU A 123 -9.54 6.49 -6.45
N ALA A 124 -8.46 5.92 -7.00
CA ALA A 124 -8.43 4.52 -7.42
C ALA A 124 -8.57 3.53 -6.25
N SER A 125 -8.17 3.93 -5.04
CA SER A 125 -8.24 3.11 -3.83
C SER A 125 -9.46 3.40 -2.97
N ARG A 126 -10.36 4.27 -3.42
CA ARG A 126 -11.48 4.79 -2.63
C ARG A 126 -12.54 3.71 -2.35
N PRO A 127 -12.86 3.43 -1.08
CA PRO A 127 -13.75 2.33 -0.71
C PRO A 127 -15.25 2.63 -0.88
N PHE A 128 -15.63 3.90 -0.93
CA PHE A 128 -17.01 4.35 -0.98
C PHE A 128 -17.17 5.36 -2.12
N LEU A 129 -18.21 5.21 -2.95
CA LEU A 129 -18.58 6.19 -3.98
C LEU A 129 -19.00 7.51 -3.32
#